data_AF-A0A098LIR2-F1
#
_entry.id   AF-A0A098LIR2-F1
#
_cell.length_a   1.000
_cell.length_b   1.000
_cell.length_c   1.000
_cell.angle_alpha   90.00
_cell.angle_beta   90.00
_cell.angle_gamma   90.00
#
_symmetry.space_group_name_H-M   'P 1'
#
loop_
_entity.id
_entity.type
_entity.pdbx_description
1 polymer ?
#
loop_
_entity_poly.entity_id
_entity_poly.type
_entity_poly.pdbx_seq_one_letter_code
_entity_poly.pdbx_strand_id
1 'polypeptide(L)' 'MLSNLENVSVNLEAKTKGKSAQVIFCENWDNAKVALGAIAAMVKNPVVKLVINIVVSVGDGIKGKVCV' A
#
# COMPACT_ATOMS: atom_id res chain seq x y z
N MET A 1 5.83 7.90 15.62
CA MET A 1 5.68 7.18 14.33
C MET A 1 4.57 6.13 14.36
N LEU A 2 4.34 5.42 15.48
CA LEU A 2 3.22 4.45 15.63
C LEU A 2 1.82 5.08 15.48
N SER A 3 1.64 6.31 15.98
CA SER A 3 0.36 7.02 15.94
C SER A 3 -0.16 7.30 14.53
N ASN A 4 0.73 7.45 13.54
CA ASN A 4 0.32 7.62 12.14
C ASN A 4 -0.12 6.29 11.52
N LEU A 5 0.45 5.16 11.95
CA LEU A 5 0.09 3.85 11.45
C LEU A 5 -1.28 3.40 11.98
N GLU A 6 -1.52 3.60 13.29
CA GLU A 6 -2.81 3.32 13.93
C GLU A 6 -3.92 4.24 13.40
N ASN A 7 -3.62 5.52 13.16
CA ASN A 7 -4.59 6.43 12.56
C ASN A 7 -4.91 6.04 11.10
N VAL A 8 -3.95 5.51 10.35
CA VAL A 8 -4.17 4.99 8.99
C VAL A 8 -5.01 3.71 9.03
N SER A 9 -4.76 2.77 9.94
CA SER A 9 -5.55 1.53 10.02
C SER A 9 -7.02 1.78 10.39
N VAL A 10 -7.27 2.61 11.40
CA VAL A 10 -8.63 2.96 11.84
C VAL A 10 -9.41 3.74 10.77
N ASN A 11 -8.73 4.61 10.01
CA ASN A 11 -9.36 5.38 8.94
C ASN A 11 -9.66 4.51 7.69
N LEU A 12 -8.82 3.52 7.41
CA LEU A 12 -9.09 2.55 6.35
C LEU A 12 -10.33 1.71 6.67
N GLU A 13 -10.46 1.15 7.88
CA GLU A 13 -11.62 0.34 8.28
C GLU A 13 -12.96 1.11 8.23
N ALA A 14 -12.93 2.41 8.54
CA ALA A 14 -14.10 3.28 8.43
C ALA A 14 -14.43 3.65 6.97
N LYS A 15 -13.40 3.88 6.13
CA LYS A 15 -13.57 4.21 4.69
C LYS A 15 -13.94 3.01 3.82
N THR A 16 -13.65 1.79 4.24
CA THR A 16 -13.90 0.57 3.45
C THR A 16 -15.34 0.05 3.57
N LYS A 17 -16.11 0.47 4.59
CA LYS A 17 -17.52 0.06 4.74
C LYS A 17 -18.36 0.53 3.54
N GLY A 18 -18.77 -0.43 2.71
CA GLY A 18 -19.63 -0.20 1.54
C GLY A 18 -18.90 0.17 0.26
N LYS A 19 -17.56 0.26 0.25
CA LYS A 19 -16.77 0.47 -0.98
C LYS A 19 -16.29 -0.86 -1.54
N SER A 20 -16.25 -0.97 -2.88
CA SER A 20 -15.65 -2.13 -3.53
C SER A 20 -14.12 -2.15 -3.28
N ALA A 21 -13.54 -3.36 -3.24
CA ALA A 21 -12.10 -3.54 -3.05
C ALA A 21 -11.27 -2.74 -4.08
N GLN A 22 -11.79 -2.57 -5.28
CA GLN A 22 -11.22 -1.73 -6.33
C GLN A 22 -11.11 -0.27 -5.89
N VAL A 23 -12.19 0.37 -5.42
CA VAL A 23 -12.17 1.77 -5.02
C VAL A 23 -11.20 1.99 -3.87
N ILE A 24 -11.19 1.09 -2.89
CA ILE A 24 -10.27 1.15 -1.74
C ILE A 24 -8.81 1.04 -2.22
N PHE A 25 -8.53 0.10 -3.12
CA PHE A 25 -7.21 -0.06 -3.70
C PHE A 25 -6.78 1.21 -4.45
N CYS A 26 -7.63 1.75 -5.34
CA CYS A 26 -7.30 2.92 -6.15
C CYS A 26 -7.07 4.18 -5.31
N GLU A 27 -7.86 4.38 -4.25
CA GLU A 27 -7.73 5.54 -3.36
C GLU A 27 -6.46 5.46 -2.47
N ASN A 28 -5.99 4.26 -2.14
CA ASN A 28 -4.96 4.07 -1.11
C ASN A 28 -3.63 3.51 -1.64
N TRP A 29 -3.56 3.05 -2.89
CA TRP A 29 -2.36 2.40 -3.44
C TRP A 29 -1.12 3.29 -3.38
N ASP A 30 -1.23 4.58 -3.72
CA ASP A 30 -0.07 5.48 -3.69
C ASP A 30 0.49 5.65 -2.28
N ASN A 31 -0.38 5.74 -1.27
CA ASN A 31 0.02 5.79 0.13
C ASN A 31 0.67 4.47 0.58
N ALA A 32 0.09 3.33 0.18
CA ALA A 32 0.65 2.01 0.47
C ALA A 32 2.03 1.82 -0.17
N LYS A 33 2.22 2.30 -1.40
CA LYS A 33 3.50 2.29 -2.11
C LYS A 33 4.57 3.09 -1.38
N VAL A 34 4.25 4.28 -0.89
CA VAL A 34 5.17 5.10 -0.10
C VAL A 34 5.55 4.38 1.21
N ALA A 35 4.59 3.78 1.90
CA ALA A 35 4.85 3.00 3.12
C ALA A 35 5.74 1.77 2.85
N LEU A 36 5.47 1.02 1.79
CA LEU A 36 6.28 -0.11 1.35
C LEU A 36 7.70 0.33 0.99
N GLY A 37 7.87 1.47 0.30
CA GLY A 37 9.17 2.05 0.00
C GLY A 37 9.96 2.42 1.27
N ALA A 38 9.29 2.98 2.28
CA ALA A 38 9.91 3.28 3.57
C ALA A 38 10.34 2.01 4.32
N ILE A 39 9.51 0.96 4.30
CA ILE A 39 9.85 -0.35 4.88
C ILE A 39 11.04 -0.96 4.14
N ALA A 40 11.05 -0.93 2.81
CA ALA A 40 12.18 -1.42 2.01
C ALA A 40 13.48 -0.67 2.32
N ALA A 41 13.42 0.63 2.62
CA ALA A 41 14.59 1.40 3.03
C ALA A 41 15.12 0.98 4.42
N MET A 42 14.23 0.63 5.36
CA MET A 42 14.59 0.19 6.71
C MET A 42 15.06 -1.27 6.81
N VAL A 43 14.60 -2.13 5.90
CA VAL A 43 14.96 -3.55 5.91
C VAL A 43 16.38 -3.74 5.38
N LYS A 44 17.26 -4.34 6.18
CA LYS A 44 18.65 -4.62 5.77
C LYS A 44 18.77 -5.86 4.86
N ASN A 45 17.78 -6.75 4.86
CA ASN A 45 17.80 -7.98 4.07
C ASN A 45 17.49 -7.68 2.59
N PRO A 46 18.42 -7.96 1.65
CA PRO A 46 18.23 -7.66 0.23
C PRO A 46 17.11 -8.49 -0.41
N VAL A 47 16.84 -9.71 0.06
CA VAL A 47 15.75 -10.56 -0.45
C VAL A 47 14.40 -9.93 -0.13
N VAL A 48 14.22 -9.43 1.09
CA VAL A 48 12.97 -8.77 1.49
C VAL A 48 12.76 -7.47 0.72
N LYS A 49 13.83 -6.70 0.44
CA LYS A 49 13.75 -5.52 -0.45
C LYS A 49 13.29 -5.91 -1.85
N LEU A 50 13.83 -6.98 -2.41
CA LEU A 50 13.43 -7.47 -3.73
C LEU A 50 11.94 -7.84 -3.76
N VAL A 51 11.46 -8.57 -2.75
CA VAL A 51 10.04 -8.93 -2.63
C VAL A 51 9.16 -7.69 -2.57
N ILE A 52 9.52 -6.69 -1.75
CA ILE A 52 8.75 -5.44 -1.66
C ILE A 52 8.71 -4.71 -3.02
N ASN A 53 9.84 -4.63 -3.72
CA ASN A 53 9.89 -4.01 -5.04
C ASN A 53 9.02 -4.74 -6.07
N ILE A 54 8.99 -6.08 -6.04
CA ILE A 54 8.10 -6.88 -6.89
C ILE A 54 6.63 -6.57 -6.57
N VAL A 55 6.26 -6.53 -5.29
CA VAL A 55 4.88 -6.21 -4.86
C VAL A 55 4.47 -4.82 -5.34
N VAL A 56 5.35 -3.82 -5.23
CA VAL A 56 5.10 -2.47 -5.74
C VAL A 56 4.90 -2.48 -7.25
N SER A 57 5.77 -3.18 -8.00
CA SER A 57 5.64 -3.27 -9.46
C SER A 57 4.35 -3.95 -9.90
N VAL A 58 3.95 -5.02 -9.23
CA VAL A 58 2.70 -5.74 -9.53
C VAL A 58 1.50 -4.85 -9.22
N GLY A 59 1.47 -4.18 -8.08
CA GLY A 59 0.35 -3.32 -7.73
C GLY A 59 0.25 -2.06 -8.59
N ASP A 60 1.36 -1.48 -9.07
CA ASP A 60 1.31 -0.42 -10.09
C ASP A 60 0.66 -0.92 -11.39
N GLY A 61 0.99 -2.14 -11.81
CA GLY A 61 0.37 -2.77 -12.99
C GLY A 61 -1.12 -3.05 -12.80
N ILE A 62 -1.53 -3.47 -11.60
CA ILE A 62 -2.95 -3.63 -11.24
C ILE A 62 -3.62 -2.25 -11.27
N LYS A 63 -3.06 -1.23 -10.62
CA LYS A 63 -3.61 0.15 -10.62
C LYS A 63 -3.84 0.66 -12.03
N GLY A 64 -2.89 0.49 -12.94
CA GLY A 64 -3.04 0.90 -14.34
C GLY A 64 -4.15 0.17 -15.11
N LYS A 65 -4.65 -0.97 -14.62
CA LYS A 65 -5.73 -1.75 -15.25
C LYS A 65 -7.09 -1.58 -14.59
N VAL A 66 -7.15 -1.41 -13.26
CA VAL A 66 -8.41 -1.33 -12.51
C VAL A 66 -8.75 0.06 -11.97
N CYS A 67 -7.84 1.03 -12.00
CA CYS A 67 -8.09 2.38 -11.49
C CYS A 67 -8.26 3.42 -12.60
N VAL A 68 -8.70 2.97 -13.79
CA VAL A 68 -8.95 3.78 -14.99
C VAL A 68 -10.39 4.29 -15.00
#